data_AF-A0A3P7D426-F1
#
_entry.id   AF-A0A3P7D426-F1
#
_cell.length_a   1.000
_cell.length_b   1.000
_cell.length_c   1.000
_cell.angle_alpha   90.00
_cell.angle_beta   90.00
_cell.angle_gamma   90.00
#
_symmetry.space_group_name_H-M   'P 1'
#
loop_
_entity.id
_entity.type
_entity.pdbx_description
1 polymer ?
#
loop_
_entity_poly.entity_id
_entity_poly.type
_entity_poly.pdbx_seq_one_letter_code
_entity_poly.pdbx_strand_id
1 'polypeptide(L)'
;MFGKDGTSLKDVPLKEISVHAEVHHLVADVTCKLTYKNDSKDLVETQFVFPIDADAAVYHFEAEINKKRIVAKCRERLEASFMECFLNTL
;
A
#
# COMPACT_ATOMS: atom_id res chain seq x y z
N MET A 1 -0.33 -0.90 -17.52
CA MET A 1 -1.68 -1.34 -17.14
C MET A 1 -2.55 -0.09 -17.05
N PHE A 2 -3.77 -0.10 -17.59
CA PHE A 2 -4.61 1.11 -17.69
C PHE A 2 -5.52 1.23 -16.47
N GLY A 3 -5.74 2.45 -16.00
CA GLY A 3 -6.77 2.78 -15.02
C GLY A 3 -8.16 2.45 -15.57
N LYS A 4 -9.15 2.36 -14.68
CA LYS A 4 -10.54 1.96 -14.98
C LYS A 4 -11.27 2.93 -15.93
N ASP A 5 -10.64 4.05 -16.23
CA ASP A 5 -11.04 5.20 -17.04
C ASP A 5 -10.22 5.36 -18.34
N GLY A 6 -9.26 4.46 -18.63
CA GLY A 6 -8.39 4.55 -19.80
C GLY A 6 -7.13 5.40 -19.60
N THR A 7 -6.89 5.91 -18.40
CA THR A 7 -5.70 6.70 -18.06
C THR A 7 -4.48 5.79 -17.89
N SER A 8 -3.31 6.18 -18.41
CA SER A 8 -2.09 5.36 -18.23
C SER A 8 -1.63 5.44 -16.77
N LEU A 9 -1.61 4.32 -16.04
CA LEU A 9 -0.98 4.27 -14.72
C LEU A 9 0.50 4.62 -14.88
N LYS A 10 0.95 5.63 -14.12
CA LYS A 10 2.37 6.01 -14.09
C LYS A 10 2.99 5.43 -12.82
N ASP A 11 4.16 4.82 -12.98
CA ASP A 11 4.92 4.32 -11.84
C ASP A 11 5.51 5.51 -11.07
N VAL A 12 5.24 5.57 -9.77
CA VAL A 12 5.88 6.53 -8.87
C VAL A 12 7.14 5.88 -8.31
N PRO A 13 8.33 6.49 -8.46
CA PRO A 13 9.56 5.89 -7.96
C PRO A 13 9.56 5.71 -6.43
N LEU A 14 9.90 4.50 -6.00
CA LEU A 14 10.28 4.20 -4.62
C LEU A 14 11.64 4.85 -4.33
N LYS A 15 11.72 5.70 -3.31
CA LYS A 15 12.95 6.41 -2.93
C LYS A 15 13.65 5.77 -1.75
N GLU A 16 12.87 5.19 -0.84
CA GLU A 16 13.39 4.60 0.38
C GLU A 16 12.48 3.45 0.81
N ILE A 17 13.11 2.43 1.36
CA ILE A 17 12.45 1.31 2.02
C ILE A 17 13.11 1.09 3.37
N SER A 18 12.29 0.93 4.40
CA SER A 18 12.71 0.46 5.72
C SER A 18 11.88 -0.76 6.06
N VAL A 19 12.56 -1.84 6.44
CA VAL A 19 11.93 -3.10 6.83
C VAL A 19 12.35 -3.40 8.26
N HIS A 20 11.36 -3.61 9.13
CA HIS A 20 11.55 -4.09 10.48
C HIS A 20 10.84 -5.43 10.61
N ALA A 21 11.51 -6.43 11.17
CA ALA A 21 10.96 -7.76 11.34
C ALA A 21 11.23 -8.27 12.76
N GLU A 22 10.20 -8.80 13.40
CA GLU A 22 10.28 -9.44 14.71
C GLU A 22 9.79 -10.87 14.60
N VAL A 23 10.51 -11.81 15.20
CA VAL A 23 10.13 -13.22 15.19
C VAL A 23 9.68 -13.63 16.58
N HIS A 24 8.40 -13.97 16.70
CA HIS A 24 7.77 -14.45 17.92
C HIS A 24 7.43 -15.92 17.74
N HIS A 25 8.25 -16.82 18.31
CA HIS A 25 8.14 -18.27 18.16
C HIS A 25 8.18 -18.72 16.68
N LEU A 26 7.02 -18.97 16.08
CA LEU A 26 6.85 -19.42 14.69
C LEU A 26 6.18 -18.36 13.80
N VAL A 27 5.95 -17.15 14.32
CA VAL A 27 5.31 -16.05 13.60
C VAL A 27 6.33 -14.93 13.38
N ALA A 28 6.47 -14.47 12.13
CA ALA A 28 7.22 -13.27 11.79
C ALA A 28 6.26 -12.10 11.63
N ASP A 29 6.44 -11.05 12.42
CA ASP A 29 5.75 -9.77 12.27
C ASP A 29 6.65 -8.82 11.50
N VAL A 30 6.18 -8.35 10.34
CA VAL A 30 6.98 -7.57 9.39
C VAL A 30 6.31 -6.23 9.13
N THR A 31 7.03 -5.16 9.45
CA THR A 31 6.64 -3.78 9.16
C THR A 31 7.50 -3.23 8.03
N CYS A 32 6.86 -2.86 6.91
CA CYS A 32 7.51 -2.22 5.77
C CYS A 32 7.05 -0.77 5.67
N LYS A 33 8.01 0.17 5.69
CA LYS A 33 7.78 1.58 5.37
C LYS A 33 8.36 1.88 3.99
N LEU A 34 7.49 2.23 3.05
CA LEU A 34 7.85 2.54 1.66
C LEU A 34 7.61 4.03 1.37
N THR A 35 8.66 4.75 0.97
CA THR A 35 8.59 6.18 0.66
C THR A 35 8.58 6.38 -0.85
N TYR A 36 7.43 6.77 -1.39
CA TYR A 36 7.28 7.10 -2.81
C TYR A 36 7.32 8.62 -3.02
N LYS A 37 7.94 9.06 -4.11
CA LYS A 37 7.98 10.48 -4.47
C LYS A 37 7.68 10.68 -5.94
N ASN A 38 6.62 11.43 -6.23
CA ASN A 38 6.39 11.96 -7.56
C ASN A 38 7.27 13.20 -7.77
N ASP A 39 8.34 13.06 -8.56
CA ASP A 39 9.22 14.18 -8.95
C ASP A 39 8.69 14.96 -10.17
N SER A 40 7.58 14.51 -10.77
CA SER A 40 6.95 15.20 -11.91
C SER A 40 5.98 16.29 -11.44
N LYS A 41 5.63 17.20 -12.35
CA LYS A 41 4.60 18.23 -12.13
C LYS A 41 3.19 17.72 -12.40
N ASP A 42 3.07 16.53 -12.97
CA ASP A 42 1.78 15.94 -13.34
C ASP A 42 1.14 15.29 -12.12
N LEU A 43 -0.19 15.35 -12.05
CA LEU A 43 -0.94 14.46 -11.18
C LEU A 43 -0.76 13.02 -11.68
N VAL A 44 -0.43 12.12 -10.76
CA VAL A 44 -0.19 10.71 -11.04
C VAL A 44 -1.21 9.87 -10.30
N GLU A 45 -1.90 9.03 -11.07
CA GLU A 45 -2.67 7.91 -10.53
C GLU A 45 -1.81 6.64 -10.57
N THR A 46 -1.78 5.92 -9.45
CA THR A 46 -0.98 4.72 -9.30
C THR A 46 -1.69 3.70 -8.42
N GLN A 47 -1.30 2.44 -8.55
CA GLN A 47 -1.80 1.34 -7.73
C GLN A 47 -0.67 0.78 -6.89
N PHE A 48 -0.90 0.65 -5.59
CA PHE A 48 -0.02 -0.08 -4.70
C PHE A 48 -0.46 -1.56 -4.66
N VAL A 49 0.49 -2.46 -4.89
CA VAL A 49 0.28 -3.90 -4.79
C VAL A 49 1.16 -4.43 -3.66
N PHE A 50 0.57 -5.17 -2.74
CA PHE A 50 1.28 -5.75 -1.61
C PHE A 50 2.23 -6.87 -2.08
N PRO A 51 3.53 -6.79 -1.77
CA PRO A 51 4.46 -7.88 -2.01
C PRO A 51 4.46 -8.81 -0.79
N ILE A 52 3.39 -9.60 -0.61
CA ILE A 52 3.31 -10.58 0.48
C ILE A 52 3.16 -12.00 -0.06
N ASP A 53 3.78 -12.95 0.63
CA ASP A 53 3.68 -14.37 0.31
C ASP A 53 2.26 -14.91 0.48
N ALA A 54 1.98 -16.01 -0.22
CA ALA A 54 0.70 -16.70 -0.16
C ALA A 54 0.40 -17.31 1.22
N ASP A 55 1.29 -17.27 2.20
CA ASP A 55 1.02 -17.70 3.59
C ASP A 55 1.04 -16.53 4.58
N ALA A 56 1.22 -15.29 4.10
CA ALA A 56 1.19 -14.09 4.90
C ALA A 56 -0.18 -13.40 4.89
N ALA A 57 -0.42 -12.53 5.87
CA ALA A 57 -1.62 -11.72 5.97
C ALA A 57 -1.26 -10.27 6.30
N VAL A 58 -1.82 -9.32 5.55
CA VAL A 58 -1.75 -7.90 5.89
C VAL A 58 -2.84 -7.60 6.92
N TYR A 59 -2.44 -7.33 8.17
CA TYR A 59 -3.37 -6.98 9.24
C TYR A 59 -3.42 -5.47 9.54
N HIS A 60 -2.50 -4.69 8.97
CA HIS A 60 -2.46 -3.24 9.07
C HIS A 60 -1.85 -2.61 7.81
N PHE A 61 -2.47 -1.56 7.30
CA PHE A 61 -1.91 -0.73 6.24
C PHE A 61 -2.36 0.70 6.40
N GLU A 62 -1.42 1.61 6.17
CA GLU A 62 -1.69 3.02 6.10
C GLU A 62 -0.80 3.71 5.07
N ALA A 63 -1.29 4.84 4.58
CA ALA A 63 -0.55 5.72 3.70
C ALA A 63 -0.65 7.15 4.21
N GLU A 64 0.45 7.89 4.18
CA GLU A 64 0.45 9.33 4.41
C GLU A 64 0.73 10.06 3.09
N ILE A 65 -0.22 10.85 2.63
CA ILE A 65 -0.11 11.64 1.39
C ILE A 65 -0.38 13.10 1.75
N ASN A 66 0.59 14.00 1.52
CA ASN A 66 0.46 15.42 1.86
C ASN A 66 0.00 15.65 3.31
N LYS A 67 0.57 14.90 4.28
CA LYS A 67 0.21 14.90 5.72
C LYS A 67 -1.19 14.37 6.04
N LYS A 68 -1.92 13.85 5.04
CA LYS A 68 -3.19 13.15 5.25
C LYS A 68 -2.90 11.66 5.41
N ARG A 69 -3.18 11.13 6.60
CA ARG A 69 -3.09 9.70 6.90
C ARG A 69 -4.37 8.99 6.50
N ILE A 70 -4.24 7.91 5.77
CA ILE A 70 -5.32 7.01 5.33
C ILE A 70 -5.00 5.65 5.94
N VAL A 71 -5.94 5.10 6.70
CA VAL A 71 -5.80 3.76 7.30
C VAL A 71 -6.77 2.83 6.58
N ALA A 72 -6.28 1.73 6.04
CA ALA A 72 -7.13 0.74 5.39
C ALA A 72 -7.99 0.01 6.40
N LYS A 73 -9.19 -0.39 5.96
CA LYS A 73 -9.99 -1.38 6.67
C LYS A 73 -9.63 -2.76 6.12
N CYS A 74 -8.81 -3.51 6.86
CA CYS A 74 -8.50 -4.89 6.52
C CYS A 74 -9.76 -5.76 6.57
N ARG A 75 -9.89 -6.68 5.61
CA ARG A 75 -10.95 -7.70 5.54
C ARG A 75 -10.30 -9.08 5.44
N GLU A 76 -11.05 -10.13 5.70
CA GLU A 76 -10.53 -11.50 5.57
C GLU A 76 -10.06 -11.80 4.16
N ARG A 77 -8.96 -12.56 4.05
CA ARG A 77 -8.31 -12.88 2.78
C ARG A 77 -9.20 -13.59 1.77
N LEU A 78 -10.18 -14.37 2.24
CA LEU A 78 -11.13 -15.06 1.35
C LEU A 78 -12.14 -14.10 0.72
N GLU A 79 -12.34 -12.92 1.29
CA GLU A 79 -13.26 -11.89 0.79
C GLU A 79 -12.55 -10.74 0.05
N ALA A 80 -11.23 -10.59 0.23
CA ALA A 80 -10.48 -9.45 -0.28
C ALA A 80 -9.40 -9.88 -1.28
N SER A 81 -9.65 -9.62 -2.57
CA SER A 81 -8.61 -9.62 -3.62
C SER A 81 -7.82 -8.31 -3.64
N PHE A 82 -8.37 -7.25 -3.06
CA PHE A 82 -7.77 -5.92 -2.94
C PHE A 82 -8.14 -5.31 -1.58
N MET A 83 -7.22 -4.58 -0.94
CA MET A 83 -7.58 -3.78 0.23
C MET A 83 -8.20 -2.45 -0.20
N GLU A 84 -9.40 -2.17 0.32
CA GLU A 84 -10.08 -0.90 0.11
C GLU A 84 -9.62 0.12 1.17
N CYS A 85 -8.88 1.13 0.73
CA CYS A 85 -8.64 2.33 1.52
C CYS A 85 -9.81 3.30 1.32
N PHE A 86 -10.64 3.49 2.36
CA PHE A 86 -11.65 4.54 2.34
C PHE A 86 -11.00 5.87 2.73
N LEU A 87 -10.97 6.82 1.78
CA LEU A 87 -10.75 8.23 2.09
C LEU A 87 -12.00 8.75 2.81
N ASN A 88 -12.11 8.53 4.13
CA ASN A 88 -13.09 9.25 4.93
C ASN A 88 -12.62 10.69 5.08
N THR A 89 -12.90 11.51 4.06
CA THR A 89 -13.06 12.95 4.19
C THR A 89 -13.97 13.42 3.07
N LEU A 90 -15.28 13.34 3.32
CA LEU A 90 -16.25 14.43 3.29
C LEU A 90 -17.53 13.96 4.00
#